data_AF-A0A7R9H478-F1
#
_entry.id   AF-A0A7R9H478-F1
#
_cell.length_a   1.000
_cell.length_b   1.000
_cell.length_c   1.000
_cell.angle_alpha   90.00
_cell.angle_beta   90.00
_cell.angle_gamma   90.00
#
_symmetry.space_group_name_H-M   'P 1'
#
loop_
_entity.id
_entity.type
_entity.pdbx_description
1 polymer ?
#
loop_
_entity_poly.entity_id
_entity_poly.type
_entity_poly.pdbx_seq_one_letter_code
_entity_poly.pdbx_strand_id
1 'polypeptide(L)'
;MDENGFATPTTFKHHSNEELKEEMNALSTNYPSITRLYSVGTSVEGRDLLVLEVSDNPGVHEPGEPEFKYVANMHGNEVVGREMLLLLLKYLCENYGTHLQVTNLINTTRIHIMPTMNPDGYQRAQEGDYGSVLGRPNANKVDLNRNFPDQYGPTRVSFVHSS
;
A
#
# COMPACT_ATOMS: atom_id res chain seq x y z
N MET A 1 -3.03 2.18 24.76
CA MET A 1 -2.24 1.57 23.68
C MET A 1 -1.77 0.21 24.13
N ASP A 2 -1.67 -0.75 23.22
CA ASP A 2 -1.02 -2.03 23.47
C ASP A 2 0.52 -1.91 23.43
N GLU A 3 1.22 -3.02 23.62
CA GLU A 3 2.69 -3.09 23.60
C GLU A 3 3.32 -2.72 22.24
N ASN A 4 2.53 -2.75 21.17
CA ASN A 4 2.95 -2.43 19.81
C ASN A 4 2.58 -1.00 19.39
N GLY A 5 1.97 -0.21 20.29
CA GLY A 5 1.63 1.19 20.05
C GLY A 5 0.30 1.40 19.31
N PHE A 6 -0.61 0.41 19.33
CA PHE A 6 -1.95 0.54 18.76
C PHE A 6 -2.99 0.89 19.83
N ALA A 7 -3.94 1.76 19.50
CA ALA A 7 -5.03 2.16 20.38
C ALA A 7 -6.13 1.09 20.43
N THR A 8 -6.37 0.40 19.32
CA THR A 8 -7.31 -0.73 19.22
C THR A 8 -6.56 -2.04 19.01
N PRO A 9 -7.11 -3.20 19.43
CA PRO A 9 -6.49 -4.50 19.19
C PRO A 9 -6.12 -4.67 17.71
N THR A 10 -4.88 -5.08 17.46
CA THR A 10 -4.35 -5.29 16.10
C THR A 10 -4.13 -6.77 15.85
N THR A 11 -4.68 -7.27 14.74
CA THR A 11 -4.46 -8.64 14.29
C THR A 11 -3.30 -8.66 13.30
N PHE A 12 -2.20 -9.31 13.66
CA PHE A 12 -1.06 -9.52 12.78
C PHE A 12 -1.31 -10.76 11.92
N LYS A 13 -1.81 -10.56 10.70
CA LYS A 13 -2.09 -11.61 9.72
C LYS A 13 -1.85 -11.11 8.30
N HIS A 14 -1.87 -12.02 7.34
CA HIS A 14 -1.99 -11.67 5.93
C HIS A 14 -3.44 -11.31 5.59
N HIS A 15 -3.63 -10.17 4.92
CA HIS A 15 -4.96 -9.70 4.52
C HIS A 15 -5.21 -9.99 3.04
N SER A 16 -6.29 -10.72 2.75
CA SER A 16 -6.84 -10.86 1.40
C SER A 16 -7.09 -9.50 0.74
N ASN A 17 -7.32 -9.47 -0.57
CA ASN A 17 -7.60 -8.20 -1.26
C ASN A 17 -8.87 -7.52 -0.75
N GLU A 18 -9.86 -8.33 -0.39
CA GLU A 18 -11.13 -7.89 0.18
C GLU A 18 -10.94 -7.35 1.60
N GLU A 19 -10.25 -8.09 2.48
CA GLU A 19 -9.97 -7.63 3.85
C GLU A 19 -9.10 -6.36 3.86
N LEU A 20 -8.07 -6.27 2.99
CA LEU A 20 -7.23 -5.07 2.90
C LEU A 20 -8.06 -3.85 2.47
N LYS A 21 -8.98 -4.03 1.52
CA LYS A 21 -9.91 -2.98 1.10
C LYS A 21 -10.84 -2.57 2.24
N GLU A 22 -11.38 -3.53 2.99
CA GLU A 22 -12.23 -3.26 4.16
C GLU A 22 -11.50 -2.46 5.23
N GLU A 23 -10.26 -2.85 5.57
CA GLU A 23 -9.44 -2.14 6.56
C GLU A 23 -9.09 -0.71 6.11
N MET A 24 -8.71 -0.50 4.84
CA MET A 24 -8.45 0.84 4.33
C MET A 24 -9.71 1.72 4.32
N ASN A 25 -10.88 1.16 4.01
CA ASN A 25 -12.16 1.88 4.10
C ASN A 25 -12.52 2.22 5.55
N ALA A 26 -12.29 1.29 6.48
CA ALA A 26 -12.53 1.51 7.90
C ALA A 26 -11.65 2.63 8.45
N LEU A 27 -10.34 2.63 8.13
CA LEU A 27 -9.44 3.72 8.49
C LEU A 27 -9.91 5.06 7.91
N SER A 28 -10.26 5.10 6.62
CA SER A 28 -10.73 6.34 6.00
C SER A 28 -12.04 6.87 6.62
N THR A 29 -12.93 5.97 7.03
CA THR A 29 -14.23 6.30 7.64
C THR A 29 -14.07 6.76 9.10
N ASN A 30 -13.15 6.15 9.84
CA ASN A 30 -12.93 6.43 11.26
C ASN A 30 -12.05 7.67 11.48
N TYR A 31 -11.18 8.01 10.53
CA TYR A 31 -10.24 9.15 10.60
C TYR A 31 -10.40 10.13 9.43
N PRO A 32 -11.63 10.59 9.11
CA PRO A 32 -11.90 11.35 7.88
C PRO A 32 -11.26 12.75 7.88
N SER A 33 -10.92 13.29 9.05
CA SER A 33 -10.25 14.60 9.15
C SER A 33 -8.80 14.58 8.68
N ILE A 34 -8.18 13.40 8.63
CA ILE A 34 -6.77 13.25 8.27
C ILE A 34 -6.53 12.26 7.13
N THR A 35 -7.58 11.67 6.57
CA THR A 35 -7.43 10.64 5.55
C THR A 35 -8.33 10.85 4.35
N ARG A 36 -7.87 10.34 3.20
CA ARG A 36 -8.66 10.26 1.97
C ARG A 36 -8.30 9.00 1.20
N LEU A 37 -9.24 8.06 1.12
CA LEU A 37 -9.10 6.86 0.29
C LEU A 37 -9.44 7.17 -1.17
N TYR A 38 -8.59 6.73 -2.08
CA TYR A 38 -8.87 6.81 -3.52
C TYR A 38 -8.24 5.65 -4.27
N SER A 39 -8.69 5.43 -5.51
CA SER A 39 -8.10 4.47 -6.43
C SER A 39 -7.32 5.21 -7.52
N VAL A 40 -6.13 4.73 -7.87
CA VAL A 40 -5.35 5.25 -9.02
C VAL A 40 -5.63 4.50 -10.33
N GLY A 41 -6.52 3.50 -10.29
CA GLY A 41 -6.86 2.66 -11.42
C GLY A 41 -7.23 1.25 -10.98
N THR A 42 -7.33 0.34 -11.94
CA THR A 42 -7.64 -1.06 -11.67
C THR A 42 -6.53 -1.96 -12.19
N SER A 43 -6.34 -3.09 -11.51
CA SER A 43 -5.53 -4.20 -12.00
C SER A 43 -6.11 -4.80 -13.28
N VAL A 44 -5.42 -5.79 -13.86
CA VAL A 44 -5.87 -6.47 -15.08
C VAL A 44 -7.17 -7.24 -14.83
N GLU A 45 -7.33 -7.80 -13.63
CA GLU A 45 -8.55 -8.51 -13.21
C GLU A 45 -9.57 -7.60 -12.52
N GLY A 46 -9.45 -6.28 -12.65
CA GLY A 46 -10.46 -5.32 -12.21
C GLY A 46 -10.44 -5.00 -10.70
N ARG A 47 -9.31 -5.23 -10.01
CA ARG A 47 -9.16 -4.90 -8.58
C ARG A 47 -8.65 -3.47 -8.42
N ASP A 48 -9.26 -2.69 -7.55
CA ASP A 48 -8.85 -1.31 -7.29
C ASP A 48 -7.39 -1.23 -6.80
N LEU A 49 -6.62 -0.29 -7.35
CA LEU A 49 -5.29 0.08 -6.87
C LEU A 49 -5.43 1.20 -5.84
N LEU A 50 -5.75 0.80 -4.61
CA LEU A 50 -6.10 1.71 -3.53
C LEU A 50 -4.87 2.42 -2.94
N VAL A 51 -5.06 3.70 -2.66
CA VAL A 51 -4.12 4.56 -1.94
C VAL A 51 -4.87 5.24 -0.81
N LEU A 52 -4.33 5.14 0.40
CA LEU A 52 -4.80 5.94 1.53
C LEU A 52 -3.84 7.13 1.70
N GLU A 53 -4.37 8.32 1.45
CA GLU A 53 -3.72 9.58 1.80
C GLU A 53 -3.86 9.85 3.29
N VAL A 54 -2.80 10.35 3.91
CA VAL A 54 -2.75 10.78 5.32
C VAL A 54 -2.06 12.16 5.39
N SER A 55 -2.77 13.18 5.86
CA SER A 55 -2.34 14.58 5.98
C SER A 55 -3.32 15.31 6.91
N ASP A 56 -2.95 16.45 7.50
CA ASP A 56 -3.91 17.30 8.23
C ASP A 56 -4.84 18.11 7.30
N ASN A 57 -4.59 18.12 5.99
CA ASN A 57 -5.47 18.72 4.97
C ASN A 57 -5.74 17.77 3.78
N PRO A 58 -6.42 16.62 4.00
CA PRO A 58 -6.55 15.58 2.99
C PRO A 58 -7.35 16.05 1.77
N GLY A 59 -6.82 15.79 0.58
CA GLY A 59 -7.35 16.16 -0.73
C GLY A 59 -6.76 17.45 -1.30
N VAL A 60 -5.98 18.19 -0.52
CA VAL A 60 -5.43 19.50 -0.91
C VAL A 60 -3.91 19.42 -0.93
N HIS A 61 -3.29 19.92 -2.00
CA HIS A 61 -1.85 20.14 -2.04
C HIS A 61 -1.54 21.54 -1.48
N GLU A 62 -0.62 21.61 -0.52
CA GLU A 62 -0.25 22.86 0.14
C GLU A 62 1.17 23.31 -0.26
N PRO A 63 1.35 24.56 -0.73
CA PRO A 63 2.67 25.07 -1.09
C PRO A 63 3.68 24.98 0.07
N GLY A 64 4.78 24.27 -0.15
CA GLY A 64 5.83 24.06 0.84
C GLY A 64 5.66 22.78 1.67
N GLU A 65 4.50 22.13 1.61
CA GLU A 65 4.30 20.81 2.17
C GLU A 65 4.80 19.73 1.18
N PRO A 66 5.75 18.87 1.58
CA PRO A 66 6.24 17.80 0.73
C PRO A 66 5.21 16.67 0.57
N GLU A 67 5.12 16.16 -0.67
CA GLU A 67 4.36 14.97 -1.03
C GLU A 67 5.25 13.73 -0.90
N PHE A 68 4.86 12.77 -0.07
CA PHE A 68 5.57 11.53 0.17
C PHE A 68 4.75 10.32 -0.30
N LYS A 69 5.42 9.24 -0.73
CA LYS A 69 4.73 7.97 -0.98
C LYS A 69 5.51 6.74 -0.56
N TYR A 70 4.75 5.73 -0.12
CA TYR A 70 5.19 4.34 -0.11
C TYR A 70 4.30 3.49 -1.00
N VAL A 71 4.93 2.61 -1.78
CA VAL A 71 4.27 1.62 -2.62
C VAL A 71 4.90 0.27 -2.31
N ALA A 72 4.09 -0.73 -1.99
CA ALA A 72 4.56 -2.09 -1.74
C ALA A 72 3.88 -3.12 -2.64
N ASN A 73 4.39 -4.35 -2.56
CA ASN A 73 3.77 -5.53 -3.17
C ASN A 73 3.54 -5.34 -4.68
N MET A 74 4.52 -4.73 -5.36
CA MET A 74 4.60 -4.67 -6.83
C MET A 74 4.84 -6.06 -7.43
N HIS A 75 5.54 -6.91 -6.69
CA HIS A 75 5.52 -8.35 -6.86
C HIS A 75 4.54 -8.94 -5.85
N GLY A 76 3.57 -9.71 -6.33
CA GLY A 76 2.46 -10.16 -5.49
C GLY A 76 2.88 -11.10 -4.36
N ASN A 77 3.93 -11.90 -4.55
CA ASN A 77 4.47 -12.81 -3.54
C ASN A 77 5.47 -12.17 -2.55
N GLU A 78 5.85 -10.90 -2.74
CA GLU A 78 6.68 -10.15 -1.79
C GLU A 78 5.76 -9.44 -0.77
N VAL A 79 5.20 -10.22 0.16
CA VAL A 79 4.02 -9.84 0.96
C VAL A 79 4.33 -8.93 2.16
N VAL A 80 5.52 -9.00 2.75
CA VAL A 80 5.83 -8.27 4.02
C VAL A 80 5.55 -6.77 3.90
N GLY A 81 5.91 -6.14 2.78
CA GLY A 81 5.66 -4.71 2.56
C GLY A 81 4.17 -4.37 2.53
N ARG A 82 3.29 -5.26 2.04
CA ARG A 82 1.84 -5.07 2.01
C ARG A 82 1.28 -4.88 3.42
N GLU A 83 1.61 -5.82 4.30
CA GLU A 83 1.12 -5.83 5.67
C GLU A 83 1.76 -4.73 6.51
N MET A 84 3.06 -4.46 6.32
CA MET A 84 3.74 -3.36 7.01
C MET A 84 3.14 -1.99 6.68
N LEU A 85 2.73 -1.77 5.43
CA LEU A 85 2.09 -0.51 5.04
C LEU A 85 0.65 -0.39 5.57
N LEU A 86 -0.09 -1.50 5.68
CA LEU A 86 -1.42 -1.48 6.33
C LEU A 86 -1.30 -1.18 7.84
N LEU A 87 -0.32 -1.79 8.52
CA LEU A 87 -0.01 -1.51 9.92
C LEU A 87 0.46 -0.06 10.13
N LEU A 88 1.29 0.46 9.23
CA LEU A 88 1.74 1.86 9.27
C LEU A 88 0.55 2.82 9.15
N LEU A 89 -0.39 2.56 8.24
CA LEU A 89 -1.61 3.37 8.10
C LEU A 89 -2.42 3.40 9.38
N LYS A 90 -2.66 2.23 10.00
CA LYS A 90 -3.34 2.14 11.29
C LYS A 90 -2.59 2.90 12.38
N TYR A 91 -1.27 2.72 12.45
CA TYR A 91 -0.42 3.39 13.44
C TYR A 91 -0.50 4.91 13.32
N LEU A 92 -0.38 5.46 12.11
CA LEU A 92 -0.48 6.89 11.83
C LEU A 92 -1.85 7.44 12.26
N CYS A 93 -2.94 6.75 11.89
CA CYS A 93 -4.30 7.18 12.23
C CYS A 93 -4.56 7.19 13.75
N GLU A 94 -4.22 6.10 14.43
CA GLU A 94 -4.49 5.94 15.87
C GLU A 94 -3.62 6.83 16.76
N ASN A 95 -2.44 7.23 16.28
CA ASN A 95 -1.49 8.03 17.04
C ASN A 95 -1.53 9.53 16.69
N TYR A 96 -2.33 9.94 15.70
CA TYR A 96 -2.52 11.36 15.41
C TYR A 96 -3.20 12.09 16.57
N GLY A 97 -2.66 13.24 16.98
CA GLY A 97 -3.15 14.03 18.11
C GLY A 97 -2.71 13.51 19.49
N THR A 98 -2.17 12.30 19.58
CA THR A 98 -1.72 11.71 20.86
C THR A 98 -0.21 11.52 20.93
N HIS A 99 0.44 11.16 19.82
CA HIS A 99 1.89 11.00 19.73
C HIS A 99 2.52 12.16 18.97
N LEU A 100 3.32 12.99 19.67
CA LEU A 100 3.87 14.24 19.12
C LEU A 100 4.61 14.05 17.79
N GLN A 101 5.41 12.98 17.64
CA GLN A 101 6.15 12.74 16.41
C GLN A 101 5.24 12.36 15.23
N VAL A 102 4.15 11.62 15.49
CA VAL A 102 3.19 11.23 14.45
C VAL A 102 2.37 12.44 14.03
N THR A 103 1.89 13.23 14.99
CA THR A 103 1.19 14.48 14.73
C THR A 103 2.05 15.44 13.90
N ASN A 104 3.30 15.65 14.30
CA ASN A 104 4.20 16.53 13.54
C ASN A 104 4.46 16.00 12.12
N LEU A 105 4.61 14.69 11.97
CA LEU A 105 4.81 14.08 10.65
C LEU A 105 3.60 14.31 9.73
N ILE A 106 2.38 14.09 10.24
CA ILE A 106 1.14 14.27 9.47
C ILE A 106 0.86 15.75 9.15
N ASN A 107 1.20 16.68 10.06
CA ASN A 107 1.01 18.12 9.87
C ASN A 107 2.03 18.79 8.92
N THR A 108 3.07 18.07 8.51
CA THR A 108 4.18 18.64 7.73
C THR A 108 4.49 17.85 6.48
N THR A 109 3.69 16.83 6.17
CA THR A 109 3.92 15.94 5.03
C THR A 109 2.60 15.33 4.61
N ARG A 110 2.34 15.40 3.30
CA ARG A 110 1.21 14.71 2.70
C ARG A 110 1.64 13.32 2.25
N ILE A 111 1.17 12.30 2.97
CA ILE A 111 1.66 10.92 2.87
C ILE A 111 0.67 10.09 2.05
N HIS A 112 1.14 9.45 0.98
CA HIS A 112 0.34 8.54 0.15
C HIS A 112 0.84 7.09 0.27
N ILE A 113 0.02 6.19 0.80
CA ILE A 113 0.42 4.80 1.00
C ILE A 113 -0.44 3.87 0.13
N MET A 114 0.24 3.10 -0.73
CA MET A 114 -0.32 2.02 -1.53
C MET A 114 0.20 0.67 -1.00
N PRO A 115 -0.58 -0.07 -0.19
CA PRO A 115 -0.15 -1.36 0.33
C PRO A 115 0.08 -2.42 -0.76
N THR A 116 -0.69 -2.38 -1.85
CA THR A 116 -0.53 -3.34 -2.95
C THR A 116 -0.66 -2.67 -4.31
N MET A 117 0.40 -2.82 -5.12
CA MET A 117 0.41 -2.43 -6.53
C MET A 117 0.03 -3.60 -7.46
N ASN A 118 0.18 -4.85 -7.01
CA ASN A 118 -0.14 -6.06 -7.77
C ASN A 118 -1.09 -7.00 -7.01
N PRO A 119 -2.36 -6.60 -6.82
CA PRO A 119 -3.34 -7.42 -6.10
C PRO A 119 -3.65 -8.74 -6.82
N ASP A 120 -3.54 -8.78 -8.15
CA ASP A 120 -3.74 -9.99 -8.96
C ASP A 120 -2.62 -11.00 -8.72
N GLY A 121 -1.37 -10.54 -8.67
CA GLY A 121 -0.21 -11.37 -8.33
C GLY A 121 -0.33 -11.92 -6.92
N TYR A 122 -0.72 -11.07 -5.96
CA TYR A 122 -0.90 -11.47 -4.56
C TYR A 122 -1.93 -12.59 -4.42
N GLN A 123 -3.07 -12.51 -5.12
CA GLN A 123 -4.10 -13.55 -5.11
C GLN A 123 -3.59 -14.92 -5.57
N ARG A 124 -2.54 -14.96 -6.41
CA ARG A 124 -1.94 -16.19 -6.93
C ARG A 124 -0.72 -16.64 -6.12
N ALA A 125 -0.19 -15.80 -5.23
CA ALA A 125 0.93 -16.15 -4.38
C ALA A 125 0.51 -17.22 -3.36
N GLN A 126 1.50 -17.98 -2.88
CA GLN A 126 1.28 -19.01 -1.87
C GLN A 126 2.00 -18.62 -0.58
N GLU A 127 1.27 -18.63 0.54
CA GLU A 127 1.87 -18.43 1.86
C GLU A 127 2.92 -19.52 2.14
N GLY A 128 4.04 -19.12 2.74
CA GLY A 128 5.19 -19.98 2.98
C GLY A 128 6.16 -20.10 1.80
N ASP A 129 5.85 -19.51 0.64
CA ASP A 129 6.82 -19.35 -0.45
C ASP A 129 7.92 -18.36 -0.05
N TYR A 130 9.18 -18.74 -0.27
CA TYR A 130 10.36 -17.95 0.05
C TYR A 130 11.22 -17.60 -1.16
N GLY A 131 10.90 -18.12 -2.35
CA GLY A 131 11.80 -17.95 -3.51
C GLY A 131 11.25 -18.31 -4.87
N SER A 132 9.99 -18.76 -4.97
CA SER A 132 9.37 -19.02 -6.26
C SER A 132 8.99 -17.70 -6.98
N VAL A 133 8.57 -17.83 -8.23
CA VAL A 133 8.01 -16.72 -9.02
C VAL A 133 6.48 -16.75 -9.07
N LEU A 134 5.84 -17.69 -8.37
CA LEU A 134 4.39 -17.81 -8.33
C LEU A 134 3.79 -16.58 -7.66
N GLY A 135 2.92 -15.85 -8.37
CA GLY A 135 2.34 -14.59 -7.89
C GLY A 135 3.25 -13.37 -8.00
N ARG A 136 4.50 -13.52 -8.47
CA ARG A 136 5.41 -12.39 -8.74
C ARG A 136 4.87 -11.45 -9.83
N PRO A 137 4.57 -11.92 -11.07
CA PRO A 137 4.13 -11.03 -12.14
C PRO A 137 2.68 -10.56 -11.96
N ASN A 138 2.24 -9.61 -12.78
CA ASN A 138 0.81 -9.28 -12.90
C ASN A 138 0.02 -10.41 -13.62
N ALA A 139 -1.30 -10.25 -13.78
CA ALA A 139 -2.14 -11.26 -14.45
C ALA A 139 -1.75 -11.54 -15.92
N ASN A 140 -1.11 -10.58 -16.59
CA ASN A 140 -0.57 -10.75 -17.95
C ASN A 140 0.82 -11.38 -17.97
N LYS A 141 1.30 -11.92 -16.83
CA LYS A 141 2.61 -12.53 -16.66
C LYS A 141 3.78 -11.58 -16.89
N VAL A 142 3.59 -10.27 -16.70
CA VAL A 142 4.62 -9.24 -16.84
C VAL A 142 5.19 -8.87 -15.47
N ASP A 143 6.52 -8.77 -15.36
CA ASP A 143 7.18 -8.19 -14.19
C ASP A 143 6.97 -6.66 -14.18
N LEU A 144 6.19 -6.16 -13.23
CA LEU A 144 5.87 -4.73 -13.13
C LEU A 144 7.12 -3.87 -12.87
N ASN A 145 8.13 -4.39 -12.19
CA ASN A 145 9.39 -3.70 -11.95
C ASN A 145 10.36 -3.79 -13.14
N ARG A 146 9.90 -4.30 -14.29
CA ARG A 146 10.58 -4.25 -15.59
C ARG A 146 9.72 -3.59 -16.66
N ASN A 147 8.63 -2.95 -16.26
CA ASN A 147 7.64 -2.36 -17.16
C ASN A 147 7.60 -0.83 -17.12
N PHE A 148 8.51 -0.19 -16.40
CA PHE A 148 8.70 1.26 -16.44
C PHE A 148 9.59 1.67 -17.63
N PRO A 149 9.43 2.87 -18.19
CA PRO A 149 10.38 3.44 -19.15
C PRO A 149 11.81 3.44 -18.58
N ASP A 150 12.75 2.87 -19.34
CA ASP A 150 14.16 2.83 -18.95
C ASP A 150 14.95 3.97 -19.61
N GLN A 151 15.98 4.46 -18.92
CA GLN A 151 16.80 5.58 -19.39
C GLN A 151 17.85 5.18 -20.45
N TYR A 152 18.19 3.89 -20.56
CA TYR A 152 19.27 3.38 -21.41
C TYR A 152 18.77 2.73 -22.71
N GLY A 153 17.46 2.58 -22.88
CA GLY A 153 16.89 2.01 -24.10
C GLY A 153 15.37 1.78 -24.01
N PRO A 154 14.75 1.32 -25.11
CA PRO A 154 13.33 1.01 -25.10
C PRO A 154 13.04 -0.13 -24.13
N THR A 155 12.07 0.06 -23.23
CA THR A 155 11.58 -0.97 -22.32
C THR A 155 11.05 -2.15 -23.12
N ARG A 156 11.65 -3.32 -22.90
CA ARG A 156 11.18 -4.59 -23.49
C ARG A 156 10.26 -5.27 -22.47
N VAL A 157 9.05 -5.64 -22.92
CA VAL A 157 8.09 -6.35 -22.07
C VAL A 157 8.74 -7.62 -21.53
N SER A 158 8.90 -7.69 -20.21
CA SER A 158 9.56 -8.81 -19.54
C SER A 158 8.51 -9.78 -19.02
N PHE A 159 8.30 -10.87 -19.75
CA PHE A 159 7.41 -11.95 -19.34
C PHE A 159 8.11 -12.86 -18.33
N VAL A 160 7.48 -13.09 -17.18
CA VAL A 160 7.94 -14.07 -16.19
C VAL A 160 7.45 -15.44 -16.61
N HIS A 161 8.39 -16.32 -16.92
CA HIS A 161 8.11 -17.72 -17.27
C HIS A 161 8.36 -18.58 -16.03
N SER A 162 7.39 -19.44 -15.69
CA SER A 162 7.61 -20.50 -14.71
C SER A 162 8.53 -21.55 -15.33
N SER A 163 9.70 -21.78 -14.73
CA SER A 163 10.57 -22.93 -15.00
C SER A 163 9.95 -24.22 -14.50
#